data_AF-A0A5D0S1K0-F1
#
_entry.id   AF-A0A5D0S1K0-F1
#
_cell.length_a   1.000
_cell.length_b   1.000
_cell.length_c   1.000
_cell.angle_alpha   90.00
_cell.angle_beta   90.00
_cell.angle_gamma   90.00
#
_symmetry.space_group_name_H-M   'P 1'
#
loop_
_entity.id
_entity.type
_entity.pdbx_description
1 polymer ?
#
loop_
_entity_poly.entity_id
_entity_poly.type
_entity_poly.pdbx_seq_one_letter_code
_entity_poly.pdbx_strand_id
1 'polypeptide(L)'
;MRQLIPALLVLATPAVAQDFSEGSHAKSWNLYAEQPALFQAQVVDVLCELTGDCPENCGGGDRQLGLVRAADDVLVLPNKNSQAAFNGAVAELLPFCGAEVEVDGLLIDDPDLGAVNIYQVQLIRKVGDAEWTKADSWTKVWAEKNPEAAGKGPWYRRDPRVKAAIAKDGYFGLGLETDKDIKELLFE
;
A
#
# COMPACT_ATOMS: atom_id res chain seq x y z
N MET A 1 5.54 21.41 -61.81
CA MET A 1 4.60 21.83 -60.76
C MET A 1 5.06 21.25 -59.44
N ARG A 2 5.45 22.11 -58.49
CA ARG A 2 6.08 21.74 -57.22
C ARG A 2 4.96 21.41 -56.23
N GLN A 3 4.83 20.14 -55.86
CA GLN A 3 3.81 19.70 -54.89
C GLN A 3 4.18 20.21 -53.50
N LEU A 4 3.32 21.04 -52.92
CA LEU A 4 3.40 21.51 -51.54
C LEU A 4 2.69 20.47 -50.65
N ILE A 5 3.44 19.81 -49.77
CA ILE A 5 2.91 18.95 -48.72
C ILE A 5 2.48 19.86 -47.56
N PRO A 6 1.22 19.84 -47.12
CA PRO A 6 0.80 20.62 -45.96
C PRO A 6 1.31 19.95 -44.68
N ALA A 7 2.06 20.69 -43.87
CA ALA A 7 2.47 20.27 -42.54
C ALA A 7 1.26 20.32 -41.60
N LEU A 8 0.86 19.17 -41.05
CA LEU A 8 -0.09 19.10 -39.93
C LEU A 8 0.60 19.63 -38.67
N LEU A 9 0.12 20.77 -38.16
CA LEU A 9 0.45 21.25 -36.82
C LEU A 9 -0.32 20.42 -35.79
N VAL A 10 0.39 19.54 -35.08
CA VAL A 10 -0.12 18.88 -33.88
C VAL A 10 -0.19 19.94 -32.78
N LEU A 11 -1.41 20.32 -32.40
CA LEU A 11 -1.64 21.17 -31.23
C LEU A 11 -1.31 20.34 -29.98
N ALA A 12 -0.20 20.68 -29.32
CA ALA A 12 0.09 20.17 -27.99
C ALA A 12 -0.95 20.74 -27.02
N THR A 13 -1.92 19.92 -26.64
CA THR A 13 -2.82 20.22 -25.53
C THR A 13 -1.96 20.35 -24.26
N PRO A 14 -2.14 21.40 -23.45
CA PRO A 14 -1.42 21.51 -22.19
C PRO A 14 -1.71 20.26 -21.35
N ALA A 15 -0.66 19.67 -20.78
CA ALA A 15 -0.78 18.58 -19.82
C ALA A 15 -1.55 19.13 -18.61
N VAL A 16 -2.87 18.94 -18.61
CA VAL A 16 -3.69 19.11 -17.43
C VAL A 16 -3.19 18.05 -16.45
N ALA A 17 -2.76 18.47 -15.25
CA ALA A 17 -2.44 17.52 -14.20
C ALA A 17 -3.62 16.56 -14.04
N GLN A 18 -3.37 15.26 -14.19
CA GLN A 18 -4.43 14.27 -14.21
C GLN A 18 -5.13 14.25 -12.84
N ASP A 19 -6.45 14.46 -12.85
CA ASP A 19 -7.25 14.34 -11.64
C ASP A 19 -7.49 12.86 -11.35
N PHE A 20 -6.73 12.31 -10.40
CA PHE A 20 -6.86 10.91 -10.03
C PHE A 20 -8.16 10.62 -9.25
N SER A 21 -8.92 11.63 -8.81
CA SER A 21 -10.18 11.41 -8.11
C SER A 21 -11.32 10.95 -9.04
N GLU A 22 -11.20 11.22 -10.34
CA GLU A 22 -12.23 10.91 -11.32
C GLU A 22 -12.50 9.40 -11.39
N GLY A 23 -13.76 9.00 -11.13
CA GLY A 23 -14.18 7.60 -11.19
C GLY A 23 -13.76 6.74 -9.99
N SER A 24 -13.05 7.30 -9.00
CA SER A 24 -12.70 6.59 -7.77
C SER A 24 -13.95 6.25 -6.94
N HIS A 25 -13.96 5.03 -6.42
CA HIS A 25 -14.94 4.51 -5.48
C HIS A 25 -14.34 4.31 -4.08
N ALA A 26 -13.15 4.86 -3.83
CA ALA A 26 -12.48 4.79 -2.54
C ALA A 26 -13.35 5.35 -1.41
N LYS A 27 -13.41 4.63 -0.30
CA LYS A 27 -14.12 5.07 0.89
C LYS A 27 -13.18 5.86 1.77
N SER A 28 -13.54 7.10 2.05
CA SER A 28 -12.86 7.98 3.01
C SER A 28 -12.73 7.33 4.38
N TRP A 29 -11.59 7.55 5.04
CA TRP A 29 -11.31 7.17 6.42
C TRP A 29 -11.25 8.38 7.35
N ASN A 30 -11.53 9.58 6.81
CA ASN A 30 -11.38 10.88 7.45
C ASN A 30 -9.96 11.12 7.95
N LEU A 31 -8.95 10.62 7.24
CA LEU A 31 -7.56 11.00 7.49
C LEU A 31 -7.33 12.42 6.97
N TYR A 32 -6.46 13.15 7.66
CA TYR A 32 -6.00 14.43 7.17
C TYR A 32 -5.29 14.24 5.81
N ALA A 33 -5.52 15.16 4.88
CA ALA A 33 -4.92 15.19 3.56
C ALA A 33 -5.19 13.96 2.65
N GLU A 34 -6.19 13.13 2.96
CA GLU A 34 -6.60 12.04 2.06
C GLU A 34 -7.38 12.55 0.85
N GLN A 35 -7.06 12.01 -0.31
CA GLN A 35 -7.79 12.22 -1.56
C GLN A 35 -8.11 10.86 -2.20
N PRO A 36 -9.33 10.65 -2.71
CA PRO A 36 -9.61 9.47 -3.52
C PRO A 36 -8.73 9.48 -4.78
N ALA A 37 -8.19 8.33 -5.14
CA ALA A 37 -7.32 8.19 -6.29
C ALA A 37 -7.53 6.83 -6.99
N LEU A 38 -7.83 6.90 -8.28
CA LEU A 38 -7.93 5.79 -9.23
C LEU A 38 -6.89 6.01 -10.32
N PHE A 39 -6.02 5.02 -10.54
CA PHE A 39 -5.01 5.10 -11.59
C PHE A 39 -4.51 3.71 -12.02
N GLN A 40 -3.91 3.68 -13.22
CA GLN A 40 -3.15 2.54 -13.73
C GLN A 40 -1.70 2.60 -13.24
N ALA A 41 -1.14 1.46 -12.89
CA ALA A 41 0.23 1.33 -12.43
C ALA A 41 0.81 -0.07 -12.70
N GLN A 42 2.13 -0.17 -12.74
CA GLN A 42 2.82 -1.45 -12.65
C GLN A 42 3.13 -1.77 -11.18
N VAL A 43 2.86 -2.99 -10.74
CA VAL A 43 3.27 -3.46 -9.41
C VAL A 43 4.75 -3.85 -9.44
N VAL A 44 5.56 -3.23 -8.58
CA VAL A 44 7.02 -3.42 -8.54
C VAL A 44 7.50 -3.81 -7.15
N ASP A 45 8.67 -4.43 -7.07
CA ASP A 45 9.49 -4.40 -5.85
C ASP A 45 10.20 -3.04 -5.78
N VAL A 46 9.97 -2.30 -4.70
CA VAL A 46 10.55 -0.95 -4.52
C VAL A 46 12.07 -0.98 -4.56
N LEU A 47 12.71 -2.03 -4.03
CA LEU A 47 14.17 -2.09 -4.04
C LEU A 47 14.71 -2.38 -5.45
N CYS A 48 14.04 -3.26 -6.19
CA CYS A 48 14.36 -3.52 -7.60
C CYS A 48 14.27 -2.23 -8.41
N GLU A 49 13.20 -1.46 -8.25
CA GLU A 49 13.00 -0.20 -8.97
C GLU A 49 14.10 0.83 -8.65
N LEU A 50 14.47 0.97 -7.37
CA LEU A 50 15.42 1.99 -6.93
C LEU A 50 16.89 1.61 -7.14
N THR A 51 17.22 0.31 -7.20
CA THR A 51 18.62 -0.16 -7.12
C THR A 51 19.00 -1.21 -8.15
N GLY A 52 18.04 -1.83 -8.82
CA GLY A 52 18.26 -2.97 -9.72
C GLY A 52 18.43 -4.33 -9.01
N ASP A 53 18.33 -4.39 -7.67
CA ASP A 53 18.26 -5.67 -6.94
C ASP A 53 16.87 -6.30 -7.10
N CYS A 54 16.72 -7.12 -8.14
CA CYS A 54 15.44 -7.66 -8.59
C CYS A 54 15.33 -9.16 -8.32
N PRO A 55 14.90 -9.58 -7.11
CA PRO A 55 14.59 -10.97 -6.83
C PRO A 55 13.39 -11.44 -7.67
N GLU A 56 13.33 -12.74 -7.94
CA GLU A 56 12.16 -13.35 -8.57
C GLU A 56 10.88 -13.10 -7.74
N ASN A 57 9.73 -13.00 -8.41
CA ASN A 57 8.42 -12.84 -7.80
C ASN A 57 8.35 -11.73 -6.73
N CYS A 58 9.04 -10.60 -6.99
CA CYS A 58 9.12 -9.47 -6.07
C CYS A 58 9.53 -9.87 -4.64
N GLY A 59 10.39 -10.88 -4.51
CA GLY A 59 10.85 -11.41 -3.23
C GLY A 59 9.78 -12.15 -2.42
N GLY A 60 8.72 -12.66 -3.05
CA GLY A 60 7.78 -13.61 -2.42
C GLY A 60 6.97 -13.06 -1.24
N GLY A 61 6.91 -11.74 -1.09
CA GLY A 61 6.21 -11.05 0.01
C GLY A 61 7.13 -10.62 1.16
N ASP A 62 8.45 -10.84 1.06
CA ASP A 62 9.43 -10.35 2.02
C ASP A 62 9.97 -8.94 1.67
N ARG A 63 9.59 -8.42 0.50
CA ARG A 63 9.94 -7.08 0.02
C ARG A 63 8.75 -6.12 0.16
N GLN A 64 9.06 -4.83 0.24
CA GLN A 64 8.04 -3.79 0.06
C GLN A 64 7.71 -3.67 -1.42
N LEU A 65 6.42 -3.65 -1.73
CA LEU A 65 5.92 -3.51 -3.08
C LEU A 65 5.40 -2.09 -3.29
N GLY A 66 5.60 -1.58 -4.50
CA GLY A 66 5.20 -0.24 -4.92
C GLY A 66 4.34 -0.29 -6.17
N LEU A 67 3.91 0.89 -6.60
CA LEU A 67 3.16 1.10 -7.82
C LEU A 67 3.86 2.19 -8.63
N VAL A 68 4.39 1.84 -9.80
CA VAL A 68 4.87 2.86 -10.75
C VAL A 68 3.67 3.29 -11.58
N ARG A 69 3.19 4.51 -11.34
CA ARG A 69 1.98 5.03 -11.95
C ARG A 69 2.22 5.34 -13.43
N ALA A 70 1.35 4.82 -14.30
CA ALA A 70 1.50 4.90 -15.75
C ALA A 70 1.36 6.32 -16.32
N ALA A 71 0.74 7.24 -15.59
CA ALA A 71 0.50 8.61 -16.04
C ALA A 71 1.76 9.48 -16.04
N ASP A 72 2.68 9.23 -15.12
CA ASP A 72 3.79 10.14 -14.80
C ASP A 72 5.05 9.44 -14.25
N ASP A 73 5.11 8.12 -14.32
CA ASP A 73 6.23 7.28 -13.86
C ASP A 73 6.58 7.49 -12.37
N VAL A 74 5.64 8.02 -11.58
CA VAL A 74 5.86 8.25 -10.16
C VAL A 74 5.72 6.95 -9.38
N LEU A 75 6.72 6.65 -8.56
CA LEU A 75 6.65 5.59 -7.58
C LEU A 75 5.72 5.99 -6.42
N VAL A 76 4.57 5.33 -6.36
CA VAL A 76 3.60 5.40 -5.27
C VAL A 76 3.87 4.27 -4.29
N LEU A 77 3.75 4.56 -2.99
CA LEU A 77 4.03 3.65 -1.89
C LEU A 77 2.73 3.24 -1.17
N PRO A 78 2.16 2.07 -1.51
CA PRO A 78 1.03 1.53 -0.76
C PRO A 78 1.49 1.03 0.61
N ASN A 79 1.18 1.80 1.65
CA ASN A 79 1.60 1.46 3.02
C ASN A 79 0.54 0.63 3.76
N LYS A 80 -0.69 0.60 3.24
CA LYS A 80 -1.84 -0.02 3.93
C LYS A 80 -2.91 -0.53 2.95
N ASN A 81 -3.67 -1.54 3.38
CA ASN A 81 -4.87 -2.02 2.70
C ASN A 81 -6.18 -1.47 3.36
N SER A 82 -7.34 -2.08 3.10
CA SER A 82 -8.63 -1.69 3.69
C SER A 82 -8.88 -2.20 5.12
N GLN A 83 -7.92 -2.87 5.76
CA GLN A 83 -8.07 -3.31 7.15
C GLN A 83 -7.63 -2.22 8.13
N ALA A 84 -8.34 -2.10 9.26
CA ALA A 84 -8.16 -0.98 10.20
C ALA A 84 -6.73 -0.85 10.75
N ALA A 85 -6.02 -1.95 10.95
CA ALA A 85 -4.61 -1.93 11.33
C ALA A 85 -3.76 -1.42 10.16
N PHE A 86 -2.72 -0.61 10.41
CA PHE A 86 -1.84 -0.07 9.37
C PHE A 86 -0.93 -1.16 8.78
N ASN A 87 -1.52 -2.09 8.03
CA ASN A 87 -0.85 -3.25 7.47
C ASN A 87 -1.46 -3.63 6.11
N GLY A 88 -0.91 -4.67 5.49
CA GLY A 88 -1.62 -5.44 4.48
C GLY A 88 -1.25 -5.18 3.03
N ALA A 89 -0.76 -3.99 2.66
CA ALA A 89 -0.55 -3.63 1.26
C ALA A 89 0.25 -4.67 0.45
N VAL A 90 1.40 -5.14 0.97
CA VAL A 90 2.21 -6.19 0.30
C VAL A 90 1.41 -7.47 0.04
N ALA A 91 0.55 -7.89 0.98
CA ALA A 91 -0.27 -9.10 0.78
C ALA A 91 -1.27 -8.93 -0.36
N GLU A 92 -1.75 -7.71 -0.61
CA GLU A 92 -2.70 -7.42 -1.69
C GLU A 92 -2.00 -7.26 -3.04
N LEU A 93 -0.79 -6.72 -3.05
CA LEU A 93 -0.02 -6.46 -4.27
C LEU A 93 0.74 -7.69 -4.78
N LEU A 94 1.19 -8.58 -3.89
CA LEU A 94 2.02 -9.73 -4.24
C LEU A 94 1.42 -10.62 -5.35
N PRO A 95 0.10 -10.91 -5.39
CA PRO A 95 -0.50 -11.68 -6.48
C PRO A 95 -0.41 -11.01 -7.86
N PHE A 96 -0.09 -9.71 -7.90
CA PHE A 96 0.01 -8.89 -9.09
C PHE A 96 1.45 -8.47 -9.39
N CYS A 97 2.47 -9.03 -8.72
CA CYS A 97 3.88 -8.70 -8.95
C CYS A 97 4.23 -8.65 -10.45
N GLY A 98 4.77 -7.52 -10.90
CA GLY A 98 5.17 -7.25 -12.29
C GLY A 98 4.02 -6.96 -13.26
N ALA A 99 2.77 -7.11 -12.86
CA ALA A 99 1.61 -6.88 -13.70
C ALA A 99 1.21 -5.40 -13.73
N GLU A 100 0.57 -5.01 -14.83
CA GLU A 100 -0.18 -3.76 -14.92
C GLU A 100 -1.55 -3.93 -14.26
N VAL A 101 -1.88 -2.99 -13.39
CA VAL A 101 -3.10 -2.99 -12.58
C VAL A 101 -3.79 -1.65 -12.62
N GLU A 102 -5.09 -1.67 -12.39
CA GLU A 102 -5.84 -0.51 -11.91
C GLU A 102 -5.99 -0.65 -10.40
N VAL A 103 -5.70 0.43 -9.68
CA VAL A 103 -5.87 0.52 -8.24
C VAL A 103 -6.80 1.67 -7.88
N ASP A 104 -7.59 1.48 -6.84
CA ASP A 104 -8.49 2.50 -6.30
C ASP A 104 -8.38 2.55 -4.78
N GLY A 105 -8.32 3.76 -4.22
CA GLY A 105 -7.89 3.95 -2.85
C GLY A 105 -7.69 5.40 -2.45
N LEU A 106 -6.98 5.61 -1.36
CA LEU A 106 -6.74 6.95 -0.80
C LEU A 106 -5.27 7.31 -0.93
N LEU A 107 -4.99 8.39 -1.65
CA LEU A 107 -3.67 9.01 -1.75
C LEU A 107 -3.55 10.11 -0.69
N ILE A 108 -2.42 10.15 0.01
CA ILE A 108 -2.08 11.19 0.96
C ILE A 108 -1.07 12.13 0.31
N ASP A 109 -1.40 13.42 0.34
CA ASP A 109 -0.50 14.53 0.00
C ASP A 109 -0.53 15.55 1.14
N ASP A 110 0.36 15.33 2.11
CA ASP A 110 0.44 16.11 3.35
C ASP A 110 1.68 17.03 3.32
N PRO A 111 1.50 18.34 3.11
CA PRO A 111 2.61 19.29 3.05
C PRO A 111 3.27 19.55 4.41
N ASP A 112 2.55 19.34 5.53
CA ASP A 112 3.09 19.56 6.87
C ASP A 112 4.11 18.46 7.25
N LEU A 113 3.88 17.25 6.73
CA LEU A 113 4.79 16.10 6.90
C LEU A 113 5.75 15.90 5.72
N GLY A 114 5.55 16.62 4.61
CA GLY A 114 6.24 16.35 3.34
C GLY A 114 5.94 14.96 2.81
N ALA A 115 4.78 14.38 3.17
CA ALA A 115 4.38 13.05 2.77
C ALA A 115 3.67 13.13 1.42
N VAL A 116 4.37 12.69 0.38
CA VAL A 116 3.84 12.59 -0.98
C VAL A 116 3.82 11.15 -1.43
N ASN A 117 2.86 10.80 -2.30
CA ASN A 117 2.75 9.47 -2.91
C ASN A 117 2.56 8.31 -1.90
N ILE A 118 2.02 8.60 -0.72
CA ILE A 118 1.64 7.57 0.26
C ILE A 118 0.22 7.12 -0.03
N TYR A 119 0.01 5.82 -0.18
CA TYR A 119 -1.26 5.29 -0.66
C TYR A 119 -1.84 4.21 0.25
N GLN A 120 -3.16 4.21 0.33
CA GLN A 120 -3.94 3.11 0.88
C GLN A 120 -4.72 2.46 -0.26
N VAL A 121 -4.33 1.24 -0.63
CA VAL A 121 -5.05 0.47 -1.65
C VAL A 121 -6.34 -0.10 -1.06
N GLN A 122 -7.47 0.11 -1.75
CA GLN A 122 -8.77 -0.44 -1.37
C GLN A 122 -9.29 -1.48 -2.35
N LEU A 123 -9.05 -1.24 -3.64
CA LEU A 123 -9.40 -2.17 -4.72
C LEU A 123 -8.22 -2.30 -5.68
N ILE A 124 -8.08 -3.50 -6.25
CA ILE A 124 -7.07 -3.81 -7.27
C ILE A 124 -7.66 -4.76 -8.30
N ARG A 125 -7.33 -4.55 -9.58
CA ARG A 125 -7.60 -5.48 -10.68
C ARG A 125 -6.52 -5.36 -11.73
N LYS A 126 -6.35 -6.36 -12.60
CA LYS A 126 -5.46 -6.18 -13.76
C LYS A 126 -6.12 -5.22 -14.75
N VAL A 127 -5.30 -4.49 -15.51
CA VAL A 127 -5.82 -3.62 -16.57
C VAL A 127 -6.68 -4.44 -17.53
N GLY A 128 -7.91 -3.97 -17.77
CA GLY A 128 -8.89 -4.64 -18.65
C GLY A 128 -9.78 -5.68 -17.97
N ASP A 129 -9.51 -6.08 -16.73
CA ASP A 129 -10.40 -6.95 -15.97
C ASP A 129 -11.67 -6.20 -15.55
N ALA A 130 -12.82 -6.89 -15.57
CA ALA A 130 -14.08 -6.30 -15.13
C ALA A 130 -14.20 -6.27 -13.60
N GLU A 131 -13.69 -7.30 -12.93
CA GLU A 131 -13.91 -7.52 -11.50
C GLU A 131 -12.82 -6.89 -10.63
N TRP A 132 -13.25 -6.22 -9.56
CA TRP A 132 -12.37 -5.65 -8.55
C TRP A 132 -12.09 -6.66 -7.43
N THR A 133 -10.82 -6.83 -7.07
CA THR A 133 -10.41 -7.51 -5.84
C THR A 133 -10.35 -6.50 -4.72
N LYS A 134 -10.98 -6.80 -3.58
CA LYS A 134 -10.83 -5.98 -2.37
C LYS A 134 -9.46 -6.21 -1.73
N ALA A 135 -8.82 -5.12 -1.37
CA ALA A 135 -7.56 -5.12 -0.64
C ALA A 135 -7.83 -5.33 0.87
N ASP A 136 -8.26 -6.53 1.26
CA ASP A 136 -8.60 -6.86 2.65
C ASP A 136 -8.20 -8.29 3.07
N SER A 137 -7.25 -8.89 2.37
CA SER A 137 -6.87 -10.29 2.56
C SER A 137 -5.88 -10.50 3.71
N TRP A 138 -5.15 -9.48 4.16
CA TRP A 138 -4.02 -9.65 5.09
C TRP A 138 -4.32 -10.51 6.33
N THR A 139 -5.40 -10.23 7.09
CA THR A 139 -5.69 -11.02 8.31
C THR A 139 -5.98 -12.49 8.00
N LYS A 140 -6.56 -12.79 6.82
CA LYS A 140 -6.74 -14.17 6.34
C LYS A 140 -5.40 -14.83 6.04
N VAL A 141 -4.54 -14.16 5.28
CA VAL A 141 -3.18 -14.63 4.96
C VAL A 141 -2.35 -14.85 6.24
N TRP A 142 -2.45 -13.93 7.21
CA TRP A 142 -1.82 -14.09 8.51
C TRP A 142 -2.31 -15.33 9.26
N ALA A 143 -3.63 -15.56 9.30
CA ALA A 143 -4.20 -16.71 9.99
C ALA A 143 -3.78 -18.04 9.36
N GLU A 144 -3.69 -18.11 8.03
CA GLU A 144 -3.19 -19.28 7.30
C GLU A 144 -1.73 -19.61 7.63
N LYS A 145 -0.91 -18.57 7.87
CA LYS A 145 0.51 -18.71 8.25
C LYS A 145 0.74 -18.97 9.74
N ASN A 146 -0.27 -18.74 10.59
CA ASN A 146 -0.16 -18.85 12.06
C ASN A 146 -1.35 -19.64 12.63
N PRO A 147 -1.55 -20.92 12.22
CA PRO A 147 -2.69 -21.72 12.66
C PRO A 147 -2.73 -21.91 14.19
N GLU A 148 -1.58 -21.90 14.85
CA GLU A 148 -1.44 -21.97 16.31
C GLU A 148 -1.91 -20.69 17.04
N ALA A 149 -2.05 -19.58 16.33
CA ALA A 149 -2.55 -18.30 16.85
C ALA A 149 -4.08 -18.14 16.73
N ALA A 150 -4.81 -19.25 16.53
CA ALA A 150 -6.27 -19.27 16.47
C ALA A 150 -6.92 -18.69 17.73
N GLY A 151 -8.09 -18.03 17.57
CA GLY A 151 -8.85 -17.49 18.69
C GLY A 151 -9.64 -16.22 18.36
N LYS A 152 -10.33 -15.67 19.37
CA LYS A 152 -11.15 -14.46 19.25
C LYS A 152 -10.36 -13.19 19.56
N GLY A 153 -10.79 -12.06 18.99
CA GLY A 153 -10.23 -10.73 19.21
C GLY A 153 -9.16 -10.32 18.20
N PRO A 154 -8.43 -9.21 18.45
CA PRO A 154 -7.41 -8.71 17.52
C PRO A 154 -6.29 -9.74 17.30
N TRP A 155 -5.86 -9.91 16.04
CA TRP A 155 -4.85 -10.90 15.65
C TRP A 155 -3.51 -10.69 16.38
N TYR A 156 -3.08 -9.43 16.55
CA TYR A 156 -1.76 -9.10 17.11
C TYR A 156 -1.62 -9.52 18.57
N ARG A 157 -2.73 -9.66 19.31
CA ARG A 157 -2.70 -10.19 20.68
C ARG A 157 -2.38 -11.68 20.74
N ARG A 158 -2.53 -12.39 19.61
CA ARG A 158 -2.28 -13.82 19.49
C ARG A 158 -1.05 -14.15 18.66
N ASP A 159 -0.54 -13.20 17.88
CA ASP A 159 0.65 -13.35 17.05
C ASP A 159 1.86 -13.82 17.87
N PRO A 160 2.53 -14.91 17.45
CA PRO A 160 3.65 -15.48 18.21
C PRO A 160 4.85 -14.52 18.28
N ARG A 161 5.07 -13.68 17.26
CA ARG A 161 6.17 -12.70 17.23
C ARG A 161 5.90 -11.57 18.21
N VAL A 162 4.66 -11.08 18.27
CA VAL A 162 4.25 -10.06 19.25
C VAL A 162 4.38 -10.61 20.67
N LYS A 163 3.91 -11.83 20.93
CA LYS A 163 4.07 -12.48 22.24
C LYS A 163 5.53 -12.67 22.61
N ALA A 164 6.38 -13.08 21.66
CA ALA A 164 7.81 -13.23 21.90
C ALA A 164 8.48 -11.89 22.22
N ALA A 165 8.13 -10.81 21.51
CA ALA A 165 8.63 -9.46 21.80
C ALA A 165 8.22 -8.99 23.20
N ILE A 166 6.96 -9.17 23.58
CA ILE A 166 6.46 -8.81 24.92
C ILE A 166 7.16 -9.63 26.01
N ALA A 167 7.36 -10.93 25.79
CA ALA A 167 8.03 -11.80 26.75
C ALA A 167 9.51 -11.41 26.97
N LYS A 168 10.14 -10.85 25.93
CA LYS A 168 11.53 -10.44 25.96
C LYS A 168 11.71 -9.05 26.58
N ASP A 169 10.93 -8.07 26.12
CA ASP A 169 11.20 -6.65 26.35
C ASP A 169 10.08 -5.92 27.12
N GLY A 170 9.01 -6.62 27.52
CA GLY A 170 7.81 -6.03 28.13
C GLY A 170 6.83 -5.45 27.11
N TYR A 171 5.68 -4.95 27.57
CA TYR A 171 4.66 -4.31 26.72
C TYR A 171 5.10 -2.95 26.18
N PHE A 172 5.91 -2.21 26.94
CA PHE A 172 6.44 -0.91 26.54
C PHE A 172 7.79 -1.00 25.81
N GLY A 173 8.41 -2.18 25.76
CA GLY A 173 9.73 -2.37 25.13
C GLY A 173 10.89 -1.74 25.91
N LEU A 174 10.68 -1.41 27.19
CA LEU A 174 11.68 -0.77 28.07
C LEU A 174 12.36 -1.76 29.02
N GLY A 175 12.06 -3.05 28.91
CA GLY A 175 12.52 -4.11 29.82
C GLY A 175 11.48 -4.45 30.89
N LEU A 176 11.53 -5.70 31.38
CA LEU A 176 10.49 -6.30 32.23
C LEU A 176 10.28 -5.58 33.57
N GLU A 177 11.36 -5.11 34.21
CA GLU A 177 11.26 -4.40 35.49
C GLU A 177 10.56 -3.05 35.32
N THR A 178 11.00 -2.23 34.36
CA THR A 178 10.36 -0.94 34.06
C THR A 178 8.91 -1.12 33.60
N ASP A 179 8.62 -2.18 32.85
CA ASP A 179 7.26 -2.50 32.42
C ASP A 179 6.34 -2.78 33.61
N LYS A 180 6.84 -3.47 34.63
CA LYS A 180 6.11 -3.73 35.87
C LYS A 180 5.82 -2.43 36.63
N ASP A 181 6.82 -1.58 36.83
CA ASP A 181 6.66 -0.30 37.54
C ASP A 181 5.64 0.61 36.85
N ILE A 182 5.69 0.71 35.52
CA ILE A 182 4.76 1.54 34.74
C ILE A 182 3.34 0.97 34.83
N LYS A 183 3.17 -0.36 34.83
CA LYS A 183 1.84 -0.96 34.93
C LYS A 183 1.17 -0.68 36.27
N GLU A 184 1.93 -0.82 37.36
CA GLU A 184 1.45 -0.47 38.70
C GLU A 184 1.04 1.02 38.75
N LEU A 185 1.80 1.91 38.12
CA LEU A 185 1.47 3.35 38.09
C LEU A 185 0.22 3.70 37.25
N LEU A 186 0.03 3.06 36.10
CA LEU A 186 -0.98 3.45 35.11
C LEU A 186 -2.31 2.69 35.26
N PHE A 187 -2.30 1.51 35.88
CA PHE A 187 -3.45 0.59 35.87
C PHE A 187 -3.86 0.06 37.26
N GLU A 188 -3.18 0.44 38.34
CA GLU A 188 -3.56 0.17 39.73
C GLU A 188 -3.74 1.48 40.52
#